data_AF-A0A4Y2FFH0-F1
#
_entry.id   AF-A0A4Y2FFH0-F1
#
_cell.length_a   1.000
_cell.length_b   1.000
_cell.length_c   1.000
_cell.angle_alpha   90.00
_cell.angle_beta   90.00
_cell.angle_gamma   90.00
#
_symmetry.space_group_name_H-M   'P 1'
#
loop_
_entity.id
_entity.type
_entity.pdbx_description
1 polymer ?
#
loop_
_entity_poly.entity_id
_entity_poly.type
_entity_poly.pdbx_seq_one_letter_code
_entity_poly.pdbx_strand_id
1 'polypeptide(L)'
;MGGTARTRMSCRNSLPQWGIAMVGLLVPPPMIVRISFGRGRAVARWWATRTPASVLETTGAAVIQMTRMPRQGGGRPSFTVTHSRLPFGGPYRVRSERKLTKFYFVNYRIWNLKSHTMRECISIHVGQAGVQIGNACWELYCLEHGIQPDGRMATDAVPDATDDSFSTFFSDTGNQQYVPRAIFVDLEPTVIDEIRTGVYRHLFHPEQMITGKEDAANNYARGHYTIGKEIIDLVLDRVRLLSERCTGLQGFLIFHSFGGGTGSGFTSLLMERLSVDYGKKSKLEFAIYPAPQVSTAVVEPYNSILTTHTTLEHSDCAFMVDNEAIFDLCTRNLDIERPTYTNLNRLVGQVVSSITASLRFDGALNVDLTEFQTNLVPYPRIHFPLVSYAPVMSAEKAYHEQLKVQEITNSCFEPSNQMVKCDTRHGKYMACCLLYRGDVVPKDVNAAIVSIKTKRSIQFVDWCPTGFKVGINYQPPTAVPGGDLSKVPRAVCMLANTTAIAEAWSRLDHKFDLMYAKRAFVHWYVGEGMEEGEFSEAREDLAALEKDYEEVGLDSTENYEDEGEEY
;
A
#
# COMPACT_ATOMS: atom_id res chain seq x y z
N MET A 1 20.65 -71.49 42.75
CA MET A 1 20.73 -70.57 43.92
C MET A 1 20.90 -69.15 43.40
N GLY A 2 20.34 -68.17 44.10
CA GLY A 2 19.87 -66.87 43.60
C GLY A 2 20.84 -65.99 42.80
N GLY A 3 20.27 -65.16 41.92
CA GLY A 3 20.99 -64.13 41.18
C GLY A 3 20.16 -63.50 40.06
N THR A 4 19.36 -62.47 40.40
CA THR A 4 18.99 -61.28 39.60
C THR A 4 18.93 -61.37 38.07
N ALA A 5 17.71 -61.34 37.51
CA ALA A 5 17.44 -61.12 36.09
C ALA A 5 17.08 -59.64 35.83
N ARG A 6 17.88 -58.97 34.99
CA ARG A 6 17.49 -57.80 34.20
C ARG A 6 17.66 -58.20 32.74
N THR A 7 16.56 -58.26 31.99
CA THR A 7 16.57 -58.51 30.55
C THR A 7 15.84 -57.38 29.84
N ARG A 8 16.55 -56.75 28.89
CA ARG A 8 16.00 -55.87 27.86
C ARG A 8 15.06 -56.68 26.95
N MET A 9 13.94 -56.09 26.54
CA MET A 9 13.39 -56.34 25.21
C MET A 9 12.59 -55.13 24.73
N SER A 10 12.88 -54.74 23.48
CA SER A 10 12.33 -53.63 22.71
C SER A 10 10.96 -53.96 22.15
N CYS A 11 10.02 -53.01 22.14
CA CYS A 11 9.37 -52.51 20.91
C CYS A 11 8.22 -51.50 21.16
N ARG A 12 8.32 -50.38 20.43
CA ARG A 12 7.23 -49.55 19.84
C ARG A 12 6.47 -48.52 20.72
N ASN A 13 7.10 -47.34 20.79
CA ASN A 13 6.60 -45.96 20.57
C ASN A 13 5.18 -45.85 19.97
N SER A 14 4.32 -44.87 20.25
CA SER A 14 4.39 -43.66 21.10
C SER A 14 2.97 -43.04 21.15
N LEU A 15 2.49 -42.70 22.34
CA LEU A 15 1.32 -41.82 22.60
C LEU A 15 1.84 -40.41 22.97
N PRO A 16 1.01 -39.36 22.90
CA PRO A 16 1.30 -38.15 22.13
C PRO A 16 1.97 -37.04 22.95
N GLN A 17 2.85 -36.30 22.28
CA GLN A 17 3.34 -35.00 22.74
C GLN A 17 2.24 -33.94 22.62
N TRP A 18 2.09 -33.16 23.68
CA TRP A 18 1.29 -31.96 23.73
C TRP A 18 1.96 -30.88 22.88
N GLY A 19 1.37 -30.59 21.72
CA GLY A 19 1.72 -29.45 20.87
C GLY A 19 0.53 -28.51 20.79
N ILE A 20 0.69 -27.31 21.36
CA ILE A 20 -0.21 -26.17 21.16
C ILE A 20 -0.04 -25.74 19.70
N ALA A 21 -1.08 -25.94 18.88
CA ALA A 21 -1.11 -25.50 17.49
C ALA A 21 -2.24 -24.48 17.30
N MET A 22 -1.83 -23.32 16.80
CA MET A 22 -2.62 -22.16 16.43
C MET A 22 -3.84 -22.51 15.58
N VAL A 23 -4.97 -21.89 15.92
CA VAL A 23 -6.20 -21.87 15.13
C VAL A 23 -6.00 -20.93 13.94
N GLY A 24 -5.57 -21.46 12.80
CA GLY A 24 -5.64 -20.79 11.51
C GLY A 24 -7.03 -20.99 10.89
N LEU A 25 -7.74 -19.89 10.62
CA LEU A 25 -8.97 -19.88 9.83
C LEU A 25 -8.66 -20.32 8.38
N LEU A 26 -8.90 -21.59 8.07
CA LEU A 26 -8.95 -22.08 6.68
C LEU A 26 -10.35 -21.86 6.10
N VAL A 27 -10.43 -20.98 5.10
CA VAL A 27 -11.54 -20.91 4.13
C VAL A 27 -11.58 -22.25 3.37
N PRO A 28 -12.74 -22.96 3.28
CA PRO A 28 -12.79 -24.22 2.54
C PRO A 28 -12.78 -23.95 1.02
N PRO A 29 -12.09 -24.79 0.22
CA PRO A 29 -12.08 -24.64 -1.25
C PRO A 29 -13.44 -25.04 -1.86
N PRO A 30 -13.75 -24.60 -3.09
CA PRO A 30 -15.05 -24.83 -3.71
C PRO A 30 -15.29 -26.34 -3.96
N MET A 31 -16.45 -26.83 -3.53
CA MET A 31 -16.94 -28.18 -3.84
C MET A 31 -17.17 -28.32 -5.35
N ILE A 32 -16.29 -29.05 -6.03
CA ILE A 32 -16.51 -29.52 -7.40
C ILE A 32 -17.30 -30.83 -7.32
N VAL A 33 -18.58 -30.80 -7.69
CA VAL A 33 -19.39 -32.02 -7.83
C VAL A 33 -19.19 -32.60 -9.23
N ARG A 34 -18.48 -33.72 -9.32
CA ARG A 34 -18.31 -34.48 -10.58
C ARG A 34 -19.39 -35.55 -10.68
N ILE A 35 -20.39 -35.35 -11.53
CA ILE A 35 -21.44 -36.35 -11.82
C ILE A 35 -21.01 -37.16 -13.05
N SER A 36 -20.71 -38.44 -12.86
CA SER A 36 -20.51 -39.40 -13.96
C SER A 36 -21.80 -40.18 -14.21
N PHE A 37 -22.26 -40.23 -15.45
CA PHE A 37 -23.44 -41.01 -15.85
C PHE A 37 -23.00 -42.35 -16.49
N GLY A 38 -23.03 -43.42 -15.70
CA GLY A 38 -23.01 -44.80 -16.18
C GLY A 38 -24.42 -45.40 -16.15
N ARG A 39 -24.79 -46.17 -17.17
CA ARG A 39 -26.13 -46.76 -17.36
C ARG A 39 -26.57 -47.59 -16.15
N GLY A 40 -27.63 -47.15 -15.48
CA GLY A 40 -28.47 -47.98 -14.61
C GLY A 40 -28.12 -47.96 -13.12
N ARG A 41 -28.98 -47.29 -12.33
CA ARG A 41 -29.04 -47.20 -10.85
C ARG A 41 -28.01 -46.26 -10.19
N ALA A 42 -28.49 -45.12 -9.70
CA ALA A 42 -27.77 -44.23 -8.79
C ALA A 42 -28.38 -44.34 -7.38
N VAL A 43 -27.53 -44.63 -6.38
CA VAL A 43 -27.84 -44.53 -4.94
C VAL A 43 -26.91 -43.46 -4.38
N ALA A 44 -27.46 -42.36 -3.86
CA ALA A 44 -26.69 -41.32 -3.17
C ALA A 44 -26.84 -41.49 -1.65
N ARG A 45 -25.73 -41.71 -0.94
CA ARG A 45 -25.68 -41.65 0.53
C ARG A 45 -25.16 -40.28 0.96
N TRP A 46 -25.87 -39.62 1.86
CA TRP A 46 -25.48 -38.38 2.52
C TRP A 46 -24.80 -38.69 3.85
N TRP A 47 -23.69 -38.02 4.17
CA TRP A 47 -23.15 -37.96 5.53
C TRP A 47 -23.40 -36.56 6.08
N ALA A 48 -24.19 -36.47 7.15
CA ALA A 48 -24.43 -35.24 7.89
C ALA A 48 -23.98 -35.47 9.34
N THR A 49 -22.92 -34.78 9.77
CA THR A 49 -22.57 -34.67 11.19
C THR A 49 -23.27 -33.44 11.79
N ARG A 50 -23.84 -33.64 12.98
CA ARG A 50 -24.64 -32.69 13.75
C ARG A 50 -23.81 -31.51 14.26
N THR A 51 -24.33 -30.29 14.11
CA THR A 51 -23.98 -29.14 14.96
C THR A 51 -25.25 -28.53 15.58
N PRO A 52 -25.23 -28.05 16.84
CA PRO A 52 -26.43 -27.62 17.57
C PRO A 52 -26.93 -26.24 17.17
N ALA A 53 -28.25 -26.04 17.27
CA ALA A 53 -29.01 -24.88 16.81
C ALA A 53 -28.96 -23.68 17.77
N SER A 54 -27.85 -22.93 17.79
CA SER A 54 -27.77 -21.64 18.49
C SER A 54 -26.95 -20.56 17.77
N VAL A 55 -26.75 -20.66 16.45
CA VAL A 55 -25.99 -19.67 15.65
C VAL A 55 -26.73 -19.30 14.35
N LEU A 56 -28.05 -19.12 14.41
CA LEU A 56 -28.88 -18.87 13.23
C LEU A 56 -29.80 -17.66 13.37
N GLU A 57 -29.34 -16.60 14.03
CA GLU A 57 -30.09 -15.34 14.16
C GLU A 57 -29.42 -14.08 13.59
N THR A 58 -28.30 -14.18 12.87
CA THR A 58 -27.62 -12.98 12.29
C THR A 58 -27.28 -13.07 10.81
N THR A 59 -27.86 -13.99 10.06
CA THR A 59 -27.80 -13.95 8.59
C THR A 59 -29.21 -14.06 8.02
N GLY A 60 -29.66 -13.01 7.33
CA GLY A 60 -30.94 -12.94 6.64
C GLY A 60 -30.99 -13.92 5.46
N ALA A 61 -31.10 -15.21 5.75
CA ALA A 61 -31.33 -16.25 4.76
C ALA A 61 -32.84 -16.46 4.58
N ALA A 62 -33.35 -16.23 3.38
CA ALA A 62 -34.73 -16.54 3.02
C ALA A 62 -34.98 -18.05 3.11
N VAL A 63 -35.85 -18.47 4.02
CA VAL A 63 -36.25 -19.87 4.18
C VAL A 63 -37.27 -20.24 3.09
N ILE A 64 -36.86 -21.05 2.12
CA ILE A 64 -37.78 -21.66 1.15
C ILE A 64 -38.38 -22.90 1.80
N GLN A 65 -39.63 -22.80 2.27
CA GLN A 65 -40.36 -23.92 2.86
C GLN A 65 -41.16 -24.64 1.77
N MET A 66 -40.74 -25.84 1.36
CA MET A 66 -41.50 -26.69 0.43
C MET A 66 -42.28 -27.74 1.21
N THR A 67 -43.59 -27.54 1.40
CA THR A 67 -44.50 -28.53 1.99
C THR A 67 -45.07 -29.46 0.92
N ARG A 68 -44.96 -30.77 1.15
CA ARG A 68 -45.47 -31.82 0.26
C ARG A 68 -46.89 -32.20 0.69
N MET A 69 -47.90 -31.90 -0.14
CA MET A 69 -49.29 -32.34 0.12
C MET A 69 -49.46 -33.85 -0.19
N PRO A 70 -50.31 -34.59 0.56
CA PRO A 70 -50.59 -36.00 0.29
C PRO A 70 -51.42 -36.19 -0.99
N ARG A 71 -51.15 -37.25 -1.73
CA ARG A 71 -51.83 -37.61 -2.98
C ARG A 71 -53.27 -38.11 -2.74
N GLN A 72 -54.25 -37.56 -3.44
CA GLN A 72 -55.38 -38.32 -3.96
C GLN A 72 -55.45 -38.14 -5.49
N GLY A 73 -55.51 -39.23 -6.24
CA GLY A 73 -55.88 -39.25 -7.66
C GLY A 73 -54.81 -38.82 -8.68
N GLY A 74 -54.12 -39.80 -9.27
CA GLY A 74 -53.81 -39.91 -10.70
C GLY A 74 -53.17 -38.77 -11.53
N GLY A 75 -52.71 -37.65 -10.98
CA GLY A 75 -52.10 -36.53 -11.73
C GLY A 75 -50.63 -36.24 -11.37
N ARG A 76 -49.86 -35.63 -12.30
CA ARG A 76 -48.44 -35.23 -12.10
C ARG A 76 -48.28 -34.21 -10.94
N PRO A 77 -47.15 -34.20 -10.21
CA PRO A 77 -46.94 -33.29 -9.09
C PRO A 77 -46.85 -31.84 -9.58
N SER A 78 -47.65 -30.95 -8.96
CA SER A 78 -47.48 -29.50 -9.02
C SER A 78 -46.76 -29.02 -7.77
N PHE A 79 -45.83 -28.06 -7.93
CA PHE A 79 -45.20 -27.34 -6.83
C PHE A 79 -45.65 -25.88 -6.90
N THR A 80 -46.12 -25.33 -5.79
CA THR A 80 -46.48 -23.91 -5.67
C THR A 80 -45.45 -23.24 -4.76
N VAL A 81 -44.81 -22.18 -5.24
CA VAL A 81 -43.91 -21.32 -4.45
C VAL A 81 -44.71 -20.11 -4.00
N THR A 82 -44.90 -19.95 -2.69
CA THR A 82 -45.53 -18.76 -2.11
C THR A 82 -44.45 -17.87 -1.50
N HIS A 83 -44.28 -16.66 -2.04
CA HIS A 83 -43.52 -15.59 -1.40
C HIS A 83 -44.40 -14.86 -0.38
N SER A 84 -44.00 -14.80 0.88
CA SER A 84 -44.58 -13.86 1.83
C SER A 84 -43.86 -12.50 1.71
N ARG A 85 -44.62 -11.51 1.24
CA ARG A 85 -44.39 -10.04 1.28
C ARG A 85 -43.32 -9.45 0.34
N LEU A 86 -43.78 -8.93 -0.80
CA LEU A 86 -43.67 -7.53 -1.25
C LEU A 86 -44.77 -7.29 -2.33
N PRO A 87 -45.33 -6.07 -2.46
CA PRO A 87 -46.52 -5.79 -3.27
C PRO A 87 -46.18 -5.64 -4.76
N PHE A 88 -47.19 -5.75 -5.63
CA PHE A 88 -47.20 -5.59 -7.10
C PHE A 88 -47.07 -6.89 -7.96
N GLY A 89 -48.24 -7.38 -8.44
CA GLY A 89 -48.45 -7.60 -9.88
C GLY A 89 -48.44 -9.03 -10.47
N GLY A 90 -49.61 -9.68 -10.53
CA GLY A 90 -50.11 -10.49 -11.69
C GLY A 90 -49.63 -11.95 -11.90
N PRO A 91 -50.53 -12.93 -12.20
CA PRO A 91 -50.15 -14.32 -12.41
C PRO A 91 -49.81 -14.65 -13.88
N TYR A 92 -48.60 -15.17 -14.14
CA TYR A 92 -48.25 -15.76 -15.44
C TYR A 92 -48.45 -17.29 -15.43
N ARG A 93 -49.16 -17.81 -16.43
CA ARG A 93 -49.49 -19.23 -16.61
C ARG A 93 -48.66 -19.79 -17.78
N VAL A 94 -47.73 -20.72 -17.54
CA VAL A 94 -46.90 -21.31 -18.60
C VAL A 94 -47.39 -22.74 -18.94
N ARG A 95 -47.71 -22.93 -20.23
CA ARG A 95 -48.19 -24.17 -20.87
C ARG A 95 -46.97 -24.98 -21.36
N SER A 96 -46.95 -26.30 -21.13
CA SER A 96 -45.80 -27.14 -21.50
C SER A 96 -45.87 -27.59 -22.96
N GLU A 97 -44.87 -27.23 -23.77
CA GLU A 97 -44.56 -27.93 -25.03
C GLU A 97 -43.10 -28.39 -25.03
N ARG A 98 -42.91 -29.63 -25.50
CA ARG A 98 -41.63 -30.33 -25.58
C ARG A 98 -40.79 -29.72 -26.70
N LYS A 99 -39.62 -29.17 -26.37
CA LYS A 99 -38.44 -29.15 -27.25
C LYS A 99 -37.18 -28.94 -26.42
N LEU A 100 -36.19 -29.81 -26.66
CA LEU A 100 -34.85 -29.75 -26.08
C LEU A 100 -34.24 -28.37 -26.37
N THR A 101 -33.95 -27.61 -25.32
CA THR A 101 -33.08 -26.45 -25.41
C THR A 101 -32.19 -26.46 -24.17
N LYS A 102 -30.87 -26.47 -24.36
CA LYS A 102 -29.87 -26.31 -23.29
C LYS A 102 -30.15 -24.98 -22.58
N PHE A 103 -30.50 -25.02 -21.30
CA PHE A 103 -30.50 -23.84 -20.46
C PHE A 103 -29.05 -23.47 -20.13
N TYR A 104 -28.50 -22.51 -20.86
CA TYR A 104 -27.39 -21.71 -20.36
C TYR A 104 -27.98 -20.80 -19.27
N PHE A 105 -27.76 -21.12 -18.01
CA PHE A 105 -27.97 -20.14 -16.94
C PHE A 105 -26.94 -19.05 -17.14
N VAL A 106 -27.40 -17.90 -17.63
CA VAL A 106 -26.68 -16.63 -17.62
C VAL A 106 -26.49 -16.25 -16.15
N ASN A 107 -25.36 -16.67 -15.58
CA ASN A 107 -24.87 -16.21 -14.27
C ASN A 107 -24.16 -14.85 -14.42
N TYR A 108 -24.73 -13.95 -15.22
CA TYR A 108 -24.30 -12.55 -15.29
C TYR A 108 -25.41 -11.73 -14.63
N ARG A 109 -25.32 -11.51 -13.31
CA ARG A 109 -25.83 -10.31 -12.59
C ARG A 109 -25.98 -10.43 -11.06
N ILE A 110 -25.53 -11.49 -10.40
CA ILE A 110 -25.62 -11.60 -8.92
C ILE A 110 -24.25 -11.81 -8.25
N TRP A 111 -23.23 -11.08 -8.74
CA TRP A 111 -21.92 -10.96 -8.07
C TRP A 111 -21.39 -9.52 -8.00
N ASN A 112 -22.21 -8.51 -8.35
CA ASN A 112 -21.86 -7.09 -8.20
C ASN A 112 -22.83 -6.38 -7.23
N LEU A 113 -22.98 -6.96 -6.05
CA LEU A 113 -23.39 -6.24 -4.86
C LEU A 113 -22.27 -6.42 -3.82
N LYS A 114 -21.03 -6.07 -4.19
CA LYS A 114 -20.16 -5.45 -3.18
C LYS A 114 -20.91 -4.18 -2.78
N SER A 115 -21.43 -4.14 -1.56
CA SER A 115 -21.72 -2.86 -0.93
C SER A 115 -20.50 -1.98 -1.17
N HIS A 116 -20.66 -0.86 -1.85
CA HIS A 116 -19.61 0.15 -1.97
C HIS A 116 -19.40 0.74 -0.58
N THR A 117 -18.73 0.01 0.31
CA THR A 117 -18.19 0.58 1.54
C THR A 117 -17.13 1.55 1.06
N MET A 118 -17.38 2.85 1.20
CA MET A 118 -16.40 3.86 0.80
C MET A 118 -15.08 3.60 1.53
N ARG A 119 -13.99 3.87 0.81
CA ARG A 119 -12.62 3.47 1.15
C ARG A 119 -11.79 4.70 1.45
N GLU A 120 -12.20 5.47 2.44
CA GLU A 120 -11.58 6.76 2.67
C GLU A 120 -10.14 6.62 3.19
N CYS A 121 -9.25 7.49 2.71
CA CYS A 121 -7.86 7.58 3.14
C CYS A 121 -7.58 9.00 3.61
N ILE A 122 -6.85 9.15 4.71
CA ILE A 122 -6.43 10.47 5.22
C ILE A 122 -4.95 10.65 4.91
N SER A 123 -4.60 11.76 4.25
CA SER A 123 -3.20 12.11 4.00
C SER A 123 -2.70 13.11 5.04
N ILE A 124 -1.59 12.82 5.69
CA ILE A 124 -0.96 13.70 6.67
C ILE A 124 0.40 14.11 6.13
N HIS A 125 0.63 15.42 6.02
CA HIS A 125 1.83 16.01 5.45
C HIS A 125 2.59 16.72 6.57
N VAL A 126 3.79 16.24 6.88
CA VAL A 126 4.56 16.68 8.06
C VAL A 126 5.86 17.37 7.65
N GLY A 127 6.04 18.59 8.14
CA GLY A 127 7.21 19.44 7.91
C GLY A 127 7.31 19.97 6.47
N GLN A 128 8.28 20.84 6.22
CA GLN A 128 8.48 21.50 4.93
C GLN A 128 8.42 20.54 3.73
N ALA A 129 9.20 19.45 3.74
CA ALA A 129 9.25 18.51 2.63
C ALA A 129 7.88 17.84 2.38
N GLY A 130 7.24 17.34 3.45
CA GLY A 130 5.93 16.71 3.37
C GLY A 130 4.87 17.67 2.84
N VAL A 131 4.84 18.91 3.34
CA VAL A 131 3.88 19.95 2.94
C VAL A 131 4.07 20.34 1.46
N GLN A 132 5.30 20.54 1.00
CA GLN A 132 5.57 20.91 -0.40
C GLN A 132 5.25 19.78 -1.38
N ILE A 133 5.56 18.52 -1.02
CA ILE A 133 5.16 17.34 -1.81
C ILE A 133 3.64 17.22 -1.82
N GLY A 134 3.00 17.41 -0.66
CA GLY A 134 1.55 17.40 -0.54
C GLY A 134 0.88 18.41 -1.47
N ASN A 135 1.40 19.63 -1.55
CA ASN A 135 0.89 20.66 -2.45
C ASN A 135 0.94 20.21 -3.92
N ALA A 136 2.07 19.62 -4.37
CA ALA A 136 2.21 19.08 -5.71
C ALA A 136 1.29 17.86 -5.98
N CYS A 137 1.13 16.98 -4.99
CA CYS A 137 0.23 15.82 -5.08
C CYS A 137 -1.23 16.26 -5.21
N TRP A 138 -1.70 17.20 -4.38
CA TRP A 138 -3.08 17.66 -4.41
C TRP A 138 -3.40 18.52 -5.64
N GLU A 139 -2.44 19.31 -6.14
CA GLU A 139 -2.55 19.95 -7.46
C GLU A 139 -2.83 18.90 -8.54
N LEU A 140 -2.05 17.82 -8.57
CA LEU A 140 -2.22 16.75 -9.55
C LEU A 140 -3.55 16.01 -9.36
N TYR A 141 -3.97 15.71 -8.12
CA TYR A 141 -5.26 15.06 -7.87
C TYR A 141 -6.43 15.92 -8.33
N CYS A 142 -6.38 17.24 -8.12
CA CYS A 142 -7.40 18.15 -8.61
C CYS A 142 -7.50 18.11 -10.14
N LEU A 143 -6.35 18.13 -10.83
CA LEU A 143 -6.31 18.06 -12.29
C LEU A 143 -6.82 16.72 -12.83
N GLU A 144 -6.48 15.60 -12.18
CA GLU A 144 -6.93 14.27 -12.59
C GLU A 144 -8.45 14.07 -12.40
N HIS A 145 -9.05 14.69 -11.38
CA HIS A 145 -10.48 14.59 -11.10
C HIS A 145 -11.31 15.78 -11.64
N GLY A 146 -10.69 16.73 -12.35
CA GLY A 146 -11.38 17.91 -12.90
C GLY A 146 -11.91 18.88 -11.82
N ILE A 147 -11.29 18.88 -10.64
CA ILE A 147 -11.61 19.78 -9.53
C ILE A 147 -10.82 21.08 -9.72
N GLN A 148 -11.53 22.20 -9.68
CA GLN A 148 -10.94 23.53 -9.76
C GLN A 148 -10.28 23.92 -8.43
N PRO A 149 -9.38 24.92 -8.42
CA PRO A 149 -8.71 25.35 -7.20
C PRO A 149 -9.62 25.89 -6.08
N ASP A 150 -10.88 26.23 -6.40
CA ASP A 150 -11.91 26.61 -5.43
C ASP A 150 -12.65 25.41 -4.81
N GLY A 151 -12.30 24.19 -5.21
CA GLY A 151 -12.92 22.94 -4.77
C GLY A 151 -14.18 22.56 -5.53
N ARG A 152 -14.59 23.31 -6.57
CA ARG A 152 -15.76 22.96 -7.40
C ARG A 152 -15.34 22.10 -8.58
N MET A 153 -16.22 21.20 -9.03
CA MET A 153 -16.00 20.50 -10.29
C MET A 153 -16.20 21.43 -11.48
N ALA A 154 -15.35 21.29 -12.50
CA ALA A 154 -15.52 22.03 -13.75
C ALA A 154 -16.82 21.62 -14.46
N THR A 155 -17.62 22.59 -14.89
CA THR A 155 -18.95 22.41 -15.51
C THR A 155 -18.98 21.60 -16.80
N ASP A 156 -17.81 21.40 -17.45
CA ASP A 156 -17.68 20.65 -18.71
C ASP A 156 -17.29 19.17 -18.50
N ALA A 157 -16.93 18.78 -17.27
CA ALA A 157 -16.79 17.39 -16.90
C ALA A 157 -18.17 16.89 -16.47
N VAL A 158 -18.95 16.39 -17.44
CA VAL A 158 -20.12 15.57 -17.11
C VAL A 158 -19.57 14.45 -16.23
N PRO A 159 -19.98 14.32 -14.95
CA PRO A 159 -19.62 13.15 -14.19
C PRO A 159 -20.25 12.01 -14.97
N ASP A 160 -19.45 11.08 -15.49
CA ASP A 160 -19.98 9.73 -15.66
C ASP A 160 -20.50 9.37 -14.28
N ALA A 161 -21.83 9.36 -14.14
CA ALA A 161 -22.58 9.33 -12.87
C ALA A 161 -22.45 7.99 -12.12
N THR A 162 -21.31 7.34 -12.30
CA THR A 162 -21.01 5.96 -11.94
C THR A 162 -19.67 5.80 -11.23
N ASP A 163 -18.82 6.84 -11.15
CA ASP A 163 -17.49 6.70 -10.52
C ASP A 163 -17.31 7.66 -9.32
N ASP A 164 -18.00 7.36 -8.22
CA ASP A 164 -17.84 8.03 -6.91
C ASP A 164 -16.48 7.69 -6.24
N SER A 165 -15.53 7.05 -6.96
CA SER A 165 -14.26 6.58 -6.42
C SER A 165 -13.34 7.68 -5.90
N PHE A 166 -13.51 8.94 -6.33
CA PHE A 166 -12.76 10.09 -5.81
C PHE A 166 -13.19 10.54 -4.39
N SER A 167 -14.37 10.10 -3.92
CA SER A 167 -14.85 10.35 -2.54
C SER A 167 -13.95 9.73 -1.45
N THR A 168 -13.05 8.84 -1.86
CA THR A 168 -12.01 8.24 -1.02
C THR A 168 -11.02 9.29 -0.49
N PHE A 169 -10.65 10.29 -1.31
CA PHE A 169 -9.70 11.35 -0.96
C PHE A 169 -10.37 12.71 -0.73
N PHE A 170 -11.57 12.92 -1.27
CA PHE A 170 -12.32 14.17 -1.10
C PHE A 170 -13.58 13.95 -0.24
N SER A 171 -13.92 14.97 0.54
CA SER A 171 -15.18 15.05 1.27
C SER A 171 -16.11 16.06 0.62
N ASP A 172 -17.39 15.72 0.46
CA ASP A 172 -18.40 16.64 -0.07
C ASP A 172 -19.01 17.45 1.10
N THR A 173 -18.98 18.77 0.98
CA THR A 173 -19.53 19.70 1.96
C THR A 173 -21.00 20.06 1.71
N GLY A 174 -21.63 19.46 0.68
CA GLY A 174 -23.04 19.66 0.32
C GLY A 174 -23.29 20.88 -0.58
N ASN A 175 -22.31 21.77 -0.74
CA ASN A 175 -22.36 22.95 -1.62
C ASN A 175 -21.67 22.71 -2.98
N GLN A 176 -21.53 21.44 -3.41
CA GLN A 176 -20.71 21.05 -4.57
C GLN A 176 -19.25 21.49 -4.45
N GLN A 177 -18.76 21.60 -3.21
CA GLN A 177 -17.37 21.89 -2.91
C GLN A 177 -16.74 20.65 -2.27
N TYR A 178 -15.70 20.16 -2.94
CA TYR A 178 -14.93 18.99 -2.57
C TYR A 178 -13.69 19.43 -1.79
N VAL A 179 -13.62 19.02 -0.52
CA VAL A 179 -12.52 19.35 0.39
C VAL A 179 -11.63 18.12 0.57
N PRO A 180 -10.31 18.23 0.34
CA PRO A 180 -9.36 17.16 0.58
C PRO A 180 -9.41 16.60 2.02
N ARG A 181 -9.27 15.28 2.14
CA ARG A 181 -9.00 14.58 3.40
C ARG A 181 -7.52 14.64 3.72
N ALA A 182 -7.01 15.86 3.86
CA ALA A 182 -5.61 16.17 4.10
C ALA A 182 -5.44 16.91 5.44
N ILE A 183 -4.30 16.70 6.10
CA ILE A 183 -3.84 17.52 7.20
C ILE A 183 -2.41 17.94 6.88
N PHE A 184 -2.12 19.23 7.00
CA PHE A 184 -0.79 19.79 6.87
C PHE A 184 -0.33 20.23 8.25
N VAL A 185 0.83 19.75 8.66
CA VAL A 185 1.41 20.06 9.95
C VAL A 185 2.84 20.51 9.75
N ASP A 186 3.15 21.69 10.27
CA ASP A 186 4.54 22.14 10.40
C ASP A 186 4.70 22.90 11.72
N LEU A 187 5.89 22.83 12.30
CA LEU A 187 6.22 23.57 13.52
C LEU A 187 6.56 25.04 13.23
N GLU A 188 6.81 25.35 11.96
CA GLU A 188 6.99 26.71 11.44
C GLU A 188 5.86 27.10 10.47
N PRO A 189 5.35 28.34 10.48
CA PRO A 189 4.24 28.75 9.61
C PRO A 189 4.61 28.95 8.14
N THR A 190 5.88 29.22 7.80
CA THR A 190 6.32 29.75 6.50
C THR A 190 5.78 28.96 5.31
N VAL A 191 5.94 27.63 5.32
CA VAL A 191 5.58 26.76 4.18
C VAL A 191 4.06 26.58 4.08
N ILE A 192 3.35 26.56 5.21
CA ILE A 192 1.89 26.45 5.22
C ILE A 192 1.24 27.79 4.81
N ASP A 193 1.85 28.92 5.13
CA ASP A 193 1.38 30.24 4.70
C ASP A 193 1.45 30.42 3.17
N GLU A 194 2.41 29.77 2.50
CA GLU A 194 2.44 29.69 1.03
C GLU A 194 1.19 28.99 0.48
N ILE A 195 0.69 27.93 1.14
CA ILE A 195 -0.56 27.25 0.74
C ILE A 195 -1.76 28.16 1.01
N ARG A 196 -1.78 28.86 2.14
CA ARG A 196 -2.87 29.78 2.52
C ARG A 196 -2.99 30.99 1.60
N THR A 197 -1.89 31.40 0.97
CA THR A 197 -1.86 32.53 0.04
C THR A 197 -1.81 32.10 -1.43
N GLY A 198 -1.55 30.82 -1.69
CA GLY A 198 -1.40 30.24 -3.01
C GLY A 198 -2.72 30.05 -3.78
N VAL A 199 -2.59 29.37 -4.93
CA VAL A 199 -3.70 29.15 -5.87
C VAL A 199 -4.82 28.29 -5.25
N TYR A 200 -4.45 27.29 -4.45
CA TYR A 200 -5.37 26.33 -3.81
C TYR A 200 -5.82 26.75 -2.40
N ARG A 201 -5.73 28.04 -2.05
CA ARG A 201 -6.09 28.55 -0.71
C ARG A 201 -7.53 28.26 -0.26
N HIS A 202 -8.45 28.08 -1.21
CA HIS A 202 -9.87 27.81 -0.94
C HIS A 202 -10.22 26.31 -0.96
N LEU A 203 -9.25 25.46 -1.30
CA LEU A 203 -9.45 24.01 -1.39
C LEU A 203 -9.41 23.34 -0.02
N PHE A 204 -8.45 23.71 0.82
CA PHE A 204 -8.23 23.10 2.13
C PHE A 204 -9.05 23.79 3.22
N HIS A 205 -9.50 23.01 4.20
CA HIS A 205 -10.16 23.59 5.37
C HIS A 205 -9.11 24.30 6.25
N PRO A 206 -9.31 25.55 6.70
CA PRO A 206 -8.31 26.28 7.49
C PRO A 206 -7.83 25.53 8.74
N GLU A 207 -8.71 24.75 9.35
CA GLU A 207 -8.40 23.94 10.53
C GLU A 207 -7.55 22.69 10.25
N GLN A 208 -7.41 22.29 8.99
CA GLN A 208 -6.52 21.19 8.57
C GLN A 208 -5.07 21.67 8.39
N MET A 209 -4.83 22.98 8.41
CA MET A 209 -3.51 23.60 8.25
C MET A 209 -3.00 24.03 9.63
N ILE A 210 -2.22 23.18 10.27
CA ILE A 210 -1.75 23.33 11.63
C ILE A 210 -0.30 23.80 11.62
N THR A 211 -0.06 24.96 12.25
CA THR A 211 1.26 25.61 12.29
C THR A 211 1.69 25.83 13.74
N GLY A 212 2.93 25.49 14.07
CA GLY A 212 3.59 25.91 15.29
C GLY A 212 4.09 27.36 15.20
N LYS A 213 4.86 27.77 16.22
CA LYS A 213 5.54 29.08 16.26
C LYS A 213 7.04 28.97 16.16
N GLU A 214 7.60 27.84 16.57
CA GLU A 214 9.03 27.58 16.65
C GLU A 214 9.31 26.30 15.90
N ASP A 215 10.36 26.31 15.08
CA ASP A 215 10.76 25.16 14.30
C ASP A 215 11.53 24.13 15.16
N ALA A 216 11.69 22.93 14.61
CA ALA A 216 12.55 21.91 15.20
C ALA A 216 14.04 22.13 14.91
N ALA A 217 14.43 23.16 14.12
CA ALA A 217 15.82 23.51 13.82
C ALA A 217 16.70 22.32 13.40
N ASN A 218 16.16 21.42 12.57
CA ASN A 218 16.82 20.17 12.15
C ASN A 218 17.23 19.23 13.29
N ASN A 219 16.53 19.27 14.42
CA ASN A 219 16.79 18.43 15.58
C ASN A 219 15.58 17.51 15.85
N TYR A 220 15.79 16.19 15.71
CA TYR A 220 14.80 15.16 16.04
C TYR A 220 14.21 15.33 17.45
N ALA A 221 15.06 15.59 18.45
CA ALA A 221 14.62 15.68 19.84
C ALA A 221 13.65 16.85 20.07
N ARG A 222 13.81 17.97 19.35
CA ARG A 222 12.84 19.08 19.39
C ARG A 222 11.49 18.67 18.81
N GLY A 223 11.53 17.99 17.66
CA GLY A 223 10.34 17.49 16.98
C GLY A 223 9.58 16.42 17.77
N HIS A 224 10.29 15.60 18.56
CA HIS A 224 9.72 14.46 19.27
C HIS A 224 9.40 14.76 20.75
N TYR A 225 10.32 15.39 21.48
CA TYR A 225 10.25 15.50 22.94
C TYR A 225 9.79 16.86 23.47
N THR A 226 10.17 17.98 22.85
CA THR A 226 9.87 19.33 23.36
C THR A 226 8.74 19.98 22.59
N ILE A 227 9.04 20.59 21.45
CA ILE A 227 8.08 21.38 20.66
C ILE A 227 6.95 20.49 20.10
N GLY A 228 7.27 19.28 19.64
CA GLY A 228 6.25 18.38 19.09
C GLY A 228 5.16 17.99 20.08
N LYS A 229 5.49 17.86 21.37
CA LYS A 229 4.51 17.52 22.41
C LYS A 229 3.48 18.62 22.65
N GLU A 230 3.82 19.87 22.33
CA GLU A 230 2.88 20.98 22.50
C GLU A 230 1.76 20.97 21.45
N ILE A 231 2.05 20.44 20.25
CA ILE A 231 1.12 20.48 19.10
C ILE A 231 0.45 19.13 18.81
N ILE A 232 0.99 18.01 19.31
CA ILE A 232 0.51 16.66 18.98
C ILE A 232 -0.98 16.46 19.30
N ASP A 233 -1.45 16.94 20.45
CA ASP A 233 -2.84 16.78 20.86
C ASP A 233 -3.81 17.51 19.92
N LEU A 234 -3.40 18.69 19.42
CA LEU A 234 -4.17 19.44 18.43
C LEU A 234 -4.24 18.67 17.11
N VAL A 235 -3.11 18.10 16.65
CA VAL A 235 -3.06 17.33 15.41
C VAL A 235 -3.93 16.07 15.50
N LEU A 236 -3.84 15.34 16.61
CA LEU A 236 -4.65 14.14 16.84
C LEU A 236 -6.15 14.46 16.90
N ASP A 237 -6.55 15.58 17.51
CA ASP A 237 -7.94 16.02 17.50
C ASP A 237 -8.44 16.30 16.08
N ARG A 238 -7.62 16.93 15.22
CA ARG A 238 -7.98 17.15 13.81
C ARG A 238 -8.03 15.84 13.02
N VAL A 239 -7.11 14.91 13.25
CA VAL A 239 -7.16 13.55 12.68
C VAL A 239 -8.45 12.85 13.08
N ARG A 240 -8.84 12.94 14.36
CA ARG A 240 -10.08 12.36 14.88
C ARG A 240 -11.32 12.95 14.21
N LEU A 241 -11.39 14.27 14.07
CA LEU A 241 -12.53 14.92 13.40
C LEU A 241 -12.66 14.49 11.93
N LEU A 242 -11.56 14.23 11.22
CA LEU A 242 -11.60 13.70 9.86
C LEU A 242 -11.95 12.21 9.83
N SER A 243 -11.44 11.42 10.77
CA SER A 243 -11.73 9.99 10.84
C SER A 243 -13.20 9.71 11.18
N GLU A 244 -13.81 10.50 12.06
CA GLU A 244 -15.25 10.43 12.40
C GLU A 244 -16.16 10.78 11.22
N ARG A 245 -15.67 11.61 10.27
CA ARG A 245 -16.37 11.93 9.01
C ARG A 245 -16.20 10.85 7.94
N CYS A 246 -15.38 9.84 8.17
CA CYS A 246 -15.20 8.72 7.25
C CYS A 246 -16.16 7.57 7.62
N THR A 247 -16.81 6.98 6.63
CA THR A 247 -17.68 5.81 6.83
C THR A 247 -16.88 4.51 6.93
N GLY A 248 -15.71 4.45 6.28
CA GLY A 248 -14.85 3.28 6.22
C GLY A 248 -13.38 3.64 6.02
N LEU A 249 -12.78 4.36 6.99
CA LEU A 249 -11.35 4.72 6.96
C LEU A 249 -10.48 3.46 6.74
N GLN A 250 -9.71 3.44 5.66
CA GLN A 250 -8.74 2.38 5.39
C GLN A 250 -7.46 2.59 6.20
N GLY A 251 -6.94 3.80 6.19
CA GLY A 251 -5.61 4.09 6.71
C GLY A 251 -5.15 5.53 6.52
N PHE A 252 -3.87 5.74 6.85
CA PHE A 252 -3.17 7.01 6.77
C PHE A 252 -2.05 6.94 5.74
N LEU A 253 -1.90 8.01 4.95
CA LEU A 253 -0.75 8.23 4.08
C LEU A 253 0.08 9.36 4.67
N ILE A 254 1.30 9.09 5.08
CA ILE A 254 2.15 10.03 5.82
C ILE A 254 3.30 10.47 4.95
N PHE A 255 3.41 11.76 4.70
CA PHE A 255 4.45 12.36 3.85
C PHE A 255 5.40 13.15 4.75
N HIS A 256 6.67 12.77 4.75
CA HIS A 256 7.67 13.39 5.61
C HIS A 256 9.10 13.23 5.06
N SER A 257 10.05 13.91 5.68
CA SER A 257 11.48 13.75 5.40
C SER A 257 12.19 13.09 6.57
N PHE A 258 13.16 12.22 6.28
CA PHE A 258 14.05 11.69 7.32
C PHE A 258 15.05 12.73 7.86
N GLY A 259 15.46 13.69 7.02
CA GLY A 259 16.50 14.66 7.39
C GLY A 259 16.04 15.81 8.30
N GLY A 260 14.80 16.28 8.17
CA GLY A 260 14.30 17.45 8.89
C GLY A 260 13.86 17.14 10.32
N GLY A 261 14.00 18.08 11.26
CA GLY A 261 13.65 17.88 12.67
C GLY A 261 12.16 17.61 12.90
N THR A 262 11.29 18.36 12.21
CA THR A 262 9.83 18.13 12.23
C THR A 262 9.48 16.83 11.48
N GLY A 263 10.01 16.66 10.27
CA GLY A 263 9.71 15.49 9.43
C GLY A 263 10.16 14.15 10.04
N SER A 264 11.20 14.15 10.87
CA SER A 264 11.67 12.97 11.61
C SER A 264 10.95 12.86 12.96
N GLY A 265 11.27 13.76 13.89
CA GLY A 265 10.83 13.70 15.28
C GLY A 265 9.33 13.77 15.48
N PHE A 266 8.65 14.72 14.84
CA PHE A 266 7.21 14.86 14.98
C PHE A 266 6.46 13.71 14.30
N THR A 267 6.98 13.21 13.17
CA THR A 267 6.40 12.03 12.50
C THR A 267 6.49 10.79 13.38
N SER A 268 7.64 10.53 14.00
CA SER A 268 7.81 9.42 14.95
C SER A 268 6.81 9.50 16.10
N LEU A 269 6.67 10.68 16.71
CA LEU A 269 5.70 10.92 17.77
C LEU A 269 4.25 10.71 17.29
N LEU A 270 3.93 11.18 16.08
CA LEU A 270 2.62 11.01 15.49
C LEU A 270 2.32 9.53 15.21
N MET A 271 3.29 8.78 14.71
CA MET A 271 3.14 7.36 14.37
C MET A 271 2.88 6.49 15.60
N GLU A 272 3.56 6.76 16.72
CA GLU A 272 3.28 6.12 18.00
C GLU A 272 1.83 6.34 18.43
N ARG A 273 1.37 7.60 18.39
CA ARG A 273 0.02 7.97 18.82
C ARG A 273 -1.06 7.42 17.90
N LEU A 274 -0.85 7.48 16.59
CA LEU A 274 -1.75 6.89 15.60
C LEU A 274 -1.84 5.36 15.76
N SER A 275 -0.75 4.70 16.15
CA SER A 275 -0.76 3.25 16.42
C SER A 275 -1.54 2.90 17.68
N VAL A 276 -1.50 3.75 18.71
CA VAL A 276 -2.32 3.59 19.93
C VAL A 276 -3.81 3.78 19.62
N ASP A 277 -4.18 4.87 18.94
CA ASP A 277 -5.59 5.22 18.70
C ASP A 277 -6.22 4.41 17.55
N TYR A 278 -5.43 4.10 16.52
CA TYR A 278 -5.87 3.46 15.27
C TYR A 278 -5.06 2.22 14.90
N GLY A 279 -4.69 1.37 15.87
CA GLY A 279 -3.80 0.23 15.66
C GLY A 279 -4.21 -0.81 14.59
N LYS A 280 -5.48 -0.85 14.19
CA LYS A 280 -5.97 -1.75 13.10
C LYS A 280 -5.92 -1.13 11.71
N LYS A 281 -5.59 0.16 11.60
CA LYS A 281 -5.60 0.91 10.33
C LYS A 281 -4.20 0.91 9.73
N SER A 282 -4.14 0.74 8.40
CA SER A 282 -2.88 0.72 7.68
C SER A 282 -2.23 2.11 7.67
N LYS A 283 -0.92 2.18 7.84
CA LYS A 283 -0.13 3.42 7.79
C LYS A 283 0.96 3.23 6.74
N LEU A 284 0.87 4.00 5.65
CA LEU A 284 1.89 4.01 4.61
C LEU A 284 2.66 5.33 4.67
N GLU A 285 3.98 5.24 4.52
CA GLU A 285 4.86 6.40 4.55
C GLU A 285 5.43 6.68 3.16
N PHE A 286 5.56 7.96 2.84
CA PHE A 286 6.37 8.49 1.75
C PHE A 286 7.49 9.29 2.39
N ALA A 287 8.64 8.63 2.53
CA ALA A 287 9.78 9.14 3.27
C ALA A 287 10.86 9.66 2.32
N ILE A 288 11.16 10.95 2.43
CA ILE A 288 12.24 11.56 1.66
C ILE A 288 13.58 11.23 2.33
N TYR A 289 14.38 10.44 1.62
CA TYR A 289 15.71 10.04 2.00
C TYR A 289 16.72 11.18 1.73
N PRO A 290 17.60 11.48 2.70
CA PRO A 290 18.54 12.59 2.59
C PRO A 290 19.66 12.29 1.60
N ALA A 291 19.94 13.26 0.73
CA ALA A 291 21.00 13.19 -0.27
C ALA A 291 22.10 14.21 0.05
N PRO A 292 23.39 13.83 0.13
CA PRO A 292 24.46 14.76 0.51
C PRO A 292 24.62 15.96 -0.43
N GLN A 293 24.21 15.87 -1.69
CA GLN A 293 24.28 16.98 -2.66
C GLN A 293 23.18 18.04 -2.45
N VAL A 294 22.04 17.65 -1.88
CA VAL A 294 20.84 18.48 -1.69
C VAL A 294 20.57 18.72 -0.19
N SER A 295 21.34 18.07 0.68
CA SER A 295 21.27 18.13 2.13
C SER A 295 21.56 19.55 2.61
N THR A 296 20.68 20.07 3.46
CA THR A 296 20.83 21.41 4.06
C THR A 296 21.32 21.32 5.51
N ALA A 297 21.22 20.13 6.12
CA ALA A 297 21.60 19.91 7.51
C ALA A 297 22.67 18.82 7.66
N VAL A 298 23.72 19.14 8.42
CA VAL A 298 24.83 18.22 8.71
C VAL A 298 24.36 17.03 9.56
N VAL A 299 23.32 17.21 10.37
CA VAL A 299 22.80 16.22 11.33
C VAL A 299 21.70 15.32 10.76
N GLU A 300 21.40 15.39 9.46
CA GLU A 300 20.40 14.54 8.80
C GLU A 300 20.59 13.04 9.05
N PRO A 301 21.83 12.48 9.09
CA PRO A 301 21.99 11.05 9.41
C PRO A 301 21.48 10.69 10.81
N TYR A 302 21.65 11.55 11.82
CA TYR A 302 21.10 11.30 13.16
C TYR A 302 19.58 11.27 13.14
N ASN A 303 18.97 12.31 12.58
CA ASN A 303 17.52 12.38 12.45
C ASN A 303 16.93 11.16 11.72
N SER A 304 17.61 10.71 10.66
CA SER A 304 17.17 9.59 9.84
C SER A 304 17.24 8.24 10.56
N ILE A 305 18.31 7.98 11.34
CA ILE A 305 18.39 6.74 12.14
C ILE A 305 17.34 6.75 13.24
N LEU A 306 17.20 7.86 13.97
CA LEU A 306 16.28 7.97 15.10
C LEU A 306 14.82 7.83 14.67
N THR A 307 14.44 8.45 13.54
CA THR A 307 13.07 8.31 13.04
C THR A 307 12.81 6.91 12.51
N THR A 308 13.76 6.31 11.78
CA THR A 308 13.59 4.95 11.27
C THR A 308 13.40 3.96 12.40
N HIS A 309 14.23 4.02 13.44
CA HIS A 309 14.12 3.17 14.62
C HIS A 309 12.73 3.24 15.28
N THR A 310 12.24 4.46 15.52
CA THR A 310 10.96 4.67 16.21
C THR A 310 9.74 4.39 15.33
N THR A 311 9.81 4.62 14.01
CA THR A 311 8.70 4.33 13.10
C THR A 311 8.65 2.89 12.61
N LEU A 312 9.73 2.11 12.75
CA LEU A 312 9.85 0.75 12.21
C LEU A 312 8.74 -0.20 12.71
N GLU A 313 8.34 -0.07 13.97
CA GLU A 313 7.28 -0.91 14.55
C GLU A 313 5.86 -0.41 14.24
N HIS A 314 5.75 0.83 13.77
CA HIS A 314 4.49 1.52 13.57
C HIS A 314 4.11 1.64 12.10
N SER A 315 5.07 1.62 11.17
CA SER A 315 4.80 1.70 9.73
C SER A 315 4.47 0.33 9.14
N ASP A 316 3.44 0.26 8.29
CA ASP A 316 3.12 -0.99 7.59
C ASP A 316 3.90 -1.12 6.27
N CYS A 317 4.28 0.01 5.66
CA CYS A 317 5.04 0.09 4.41
C CYS A 317 5.54 1.52 4.18
N ALA A 318 6.85 1.66 3.92
CA ALA A 318 7.49 2.95 3.75
C ALA A 318 8.16 3.05 2.38
N PHE A 319 7.61 3.91 1.52
CA PHE A 319 8.17 4.21 0.21
C PHE A 319 9.30 5.23 0.37
N MET A 320 10.54 4.76 0.20
CA MET A 320 11.71 5.62 0.24
C MET A 320 11.88 6.35 -1.10
N VAL A 321 12.18 7.64 -1.00
CA VAL A 321 12.35 8.53 -2.15
C VAL A 321 13.65 9.33 -1.95
N ASP A 322 14.67 9.01 -2.73
CA ASP A 322 15.99 9.64 -2.66
C ASP A 322 16.04 10.90 -3.52
N ASN A 323 16.34 12.03 -2.86
CA ASN A 323 16.50 13.31 -3.54
C ASN A 323 17.62 13.29 -4.60
N GLU A 324 18.69 12.51 -4.39
CA GLU A 324 19.79 12.43 -5.36
C GLU A 324 19.37 11.69 -6.62
N ALA A 325 18.62 10.59 -6.46
CA ALA A 325 18.11 9.80 -7.56
C ALA A 325 17.15 10.62 -8.42
N ILE A 326 16.24 11.36 -7.79
CA ILE A 326 15.31 12.26 -8.50
C ILE A 326 16.07 13.37 -9.21
N PHE A 327 17.04 13.98 -8.54
CA PHE A 327 17.84 15.06 -9.13
C PHE A 327 18.56 14.60 -10.40
N ASP A 328 19.19 13.44 -10.37
CA ASP A 328 19.85 12.83 -11.53
C ASP A 328 18.85 12.50 -12.64
N LEU A 329 17.66 12.01 -12.28
CA LEU A 329 16.62 11.67 -13.23
C LEU A 329 16.05 12.92 -13.91
N CYS A 330 15.80 14.00 -13.17
CA CYS A 330 15.41 15.30 -13.75
C CYS A 330 16.51 15.85 -14.68
N THR A 331 17.77 15.75 -14.28
CA THR A 331 18.89 16.27 -15.09
C THR A 331 19.05 15.50 -16.40
N ARG A 332 18.98 14.16 -16.34
CA ARG A 332 19.26 13.28 -17.47
C ARG A 332 18.07 13.11 -18.42
N ASN A 333 16.88 12.92 -17.87
CA ASN A 333 15.70 12.55 -18.66
C ASN A 333 14.86 13.77 -19.07
N LEU A 334 14.81 14.81 -18.21
CA LEU A 334 14.05 16.04 -18.48
C LEU A 334 14.93 17.17 -19.06
N ASP A 335 16.24 16.95 -19.19
CA ASP A 335 17.23 17.92 -19.70
C ASP A 335 17.27 19.23 -18.89
N ILE A 336 17.03 19.16 -17.58
CA ILE A 336 17.07 20.32 -16.68
C ILE A 336 18.45 20.42 -16.04
N GLU A 337 19.25 21.43 -16.39
CA GLU A 337 20.61 21.59 -15.84
C GLU A 337 20.65 21.78 -14.32
N ARG A 338 19.65 22.47 -13.76
CA ARG A 338 19.55 22.75 -12.32
C ARG A 338 18.12 22.53 -11.80
N PRO A 339 17.75 21.28 -11.48
CA PRO A 339 16.46 20.97 -10.89
C PRO A 339 16.20 21.73 -9.59
N THR A 340 15.00 22.31 -9.46
CA THR A 340 14.50 22.93 -8.23
C THR A 340 13.59 21.98 -7.47
N TYR A 341 13.30 22.25 -6.18
CA TYR A 341 12.35 21.43 -5.42
C TYR A 341 10.97 21.33 -6.08
N THR A 342 10.53 22.34 -6.84
CA THR A 342 9.27 22.26 -7.61
C THR A 342 9.35 21.17 -8.69
N ASN A 343 10.48 21.02 -9.38
CA ASN A 343 10.66 19.98 -10.39
C ASN A 343 10.69 18.59 -9.75
N LEU A 344 11.44 18.45 -8.64
CA LEU A 344 11.52 17.22 -7.85
C LEU A 344 10.14 16.78 -7.35
N ASN A 345 9.42 17.70 -6.69
CA ASN A 345 8.11 17.43 -6.09
C ASN A 345 7.05 17.09 -7.13
N ARG A 346 7.12 17.65 -8.35
CA ARG A 346 6.23 17.27 -9.45
C ARG A 346 6.47 15.84 -9.93
N LEU A 347 7.72 15.39 -10.00
CA LEU A 347 8.02 14.00 -10.32
C LEU A 347 7.52 13.06 -9.20
N VAL A 348 7.81 13.41 -7.94
CA VAL A 348 7.30 12.64 -6.78
C VAL A 348 5.77 12.60 -6.81
N GLY A 349 5.10 13.71 -7.11
CA GLY A 349 3.65 13.77 -7.25
C GLY A 349 3.11 12.79 -8.31
N GLN A 350 3.79 12.62 -9.45
CA GLN A 350 3.40 11.63 -10.47
C GLN A 350 3.54 10.19 -9.98
N VAL A 351 4.59 9.90 -9.22
CA VAL A 351 4.83 8.59 -8.61
C VAL A 351 3.77 8.30 -7.55
N VAL A 352 3.55 9.22 -6.61
CA VAL A 352 2.52 9.11 -5.57
C VAL A 352 1.12 8.97 -6.19
N SER A 353 0.84 9.73 -7.25
CA SER A 353 -0.40 9.59 -8.02
C SER A 353 -0.56 8.21 -8.62
N SER A 354 0.51 7.62 -9.15
CA SER A 354 0.46 6.27 -9.73
C SER A 354 0.26 5.19 -8.68
N ILE A 355 0.81 5.36 -7.47
CA ILE A 355 0.62 4.44 -6.34
C ILE A 355 -0.80 4.53 -5.80
N THR A 356 -1.33 5.74 -5.63
CA THR A 356 -2.68 5.98 -5.08
C THR A 356 -3.79 5.87 -6.13
N ALA A 357 -3.46 5.73 -7.41
CA ALA A 357 -4.45 5.65 -8.49
C ALA A 357 -5.41 4.47 -8.33
N SER A 358 -4.98 3.35 -7.73
CA SER A 358 -5.85 2.19 -7.46
C SER A 358 -6.91 2.45 -6.37
N LEU A 359 -6.70 3.48 -5.56
CA LEU A 359 -7.64 3.90 -4.51
C LEU A 359 -8.61 4.97 -5.02
N ARG A 360 -8.16 5.80 -5.97
CA ARG A 360 -8.89 6.97 -6.48
C ARG A 360 -9.73 6.70 -7.73
N PHE A 361 -9.43 5.64 -8.46
CA PHE A 361 -10.10 5.27 -9.71
C PHE A 361 -10.46 3.79 -9.71
N ASP A 362 -11.53 3.45 -10.42
CA ASP A 362 -11.84 2.06 -10.69
C ASP A 362 -10.88 1.48 -11.74
N GLY A 363 -10.38 0.28 -11.48
CA GLY A 363 -9.38 -0.42 -12.27
C GLY A 363 -9.66 -1.91 -12.33
N ALA A 364 -8.98 -2.61 -13.25
CA ALA A 364 -9.17 -4.05 -13.43
C ALA A 364 -8.72 -4.87 -12.21
N LEU A 365 -7.79 -4.32 -11.43
CA LEU A 365 -7.33 -4.84 -10.15
C LEU A 365 -7.11 -3.67 -9.18
N ASN A 366 -8.10 -3.38 -8.34
CA ASN A 366 -7.99 -2.32 -7.33
C ASN A 366 -7.23 -2.87 -6.12
N VAL A 367 -5.99 -2.41 -5.97
CA VAL A 367 -5.14 -2.70 -4.81
C VAL A 367 -5.55 -1.78 -3.67
N ASP A 368 -6.05 -2.36 -2.59
CA ASP A 368 -6.34 -1.66 -1.31
C ASP A 368 -5.05 -1.38 -0.50
N LEU A 369 -5.09 -0.45 0.46
CA LEU A 369 -3.93 -0.18 1.34
C LEU A 369 -3.38 -1.44 2.03
N THR A 370 -4.27 -2.30 2.54
CA THR A 370 -3.88 -3.57 3.16
C THR A 370 -3.29 -4.58 2.16
N GLU A 371 -3.66 -4.46 0.89
CA GLU A 371 -3.07 -5.30 -0.16
C GLU A 371 -1.65 -4.86 -0.50
N PHE A 372 -1.26 -3.58 -0.31
CA PHE A 372 0.15 -3.19 -0.45
C PHE A 372 1.03 -3.94 0.55
N GLN A 373 0.64 -3.97 1.83
CA GLN A 373 1.34 -4.74 2.86
C GLN A 373 1.41 -6.22 2.49
N THR A 374 0.27 -6.84 2.18
CA THR A 374 0.20 -8.28 1.85
C THR A 374 1.02 -8.65 0.61
N ASN A 375 1.14 -7.75 -0.37
CA ASN A 375 1.82 -8.02 -1.63
C ASN A 375 3.31 -7.65 -1.62
N LEU A 376 3.71 -6.61 -0.88
CA LEU A 376 5.07 -6.08 -0.92
C LEU A 376 5.89 -6.41 0.33
N VAL A 377 5.27 -6.70 1.46
CA VAL A 377 5.93 -6.82 2.76
C VAL A 377 5.85 -8.28 3.24
N PRO A 378 6.85 -9.12 2.91
CA PRO A 378 6.87 -10.51 3.36
C PRO A 378 7.17 -10.63 4.86
N TYR A 379 8.01 -9.74 5.39
CA TYR A 379 8.41 -9.68 6.79
C TYR A 379 8.12 -8.29 7.35
N PRO A 380 7.54 -8.17 8.55
CA PRO A 380 7.13 -6.87 9.10
C PRO A 380 8.24 -5.82 9.17
N ARG A 381 9.49 -6.19 9.47
CA ARG A 381 10.64 -5.26 9.51
C ARG A 381 11.15 -4.84 8.12
N ILE A 382 10.94 -5.67 7.11
CA ILE A 382 11.40 -5.44 5.73
C ILE A 382 10.26 -4.85 4.89
N HIS A 383 9.86 -3.62 5.25
CA HIS A 383 8.71 -2.94 4.66
C HIS A 383 9.08 -1.71 3.81
N PHE A 384 10.30 -1.68 3.25
CA PHE A 384 10.82 -0.57 2.46
C PHE A 384 10.90 -0.92 0.95
N PRO A 385 9.79 -0.88 0.20
CA PRO A 385 9.84 -1.11 -1.23
C PRO A 385 10.52 0.03 -1.98
N LEU A 386 11.40 -0.34 -2.90
CA LEU A 386 11.97 0.54 -3.92
C LEU A 386 10.89 0.96 -4.91
N VAL A 387 10.88 2.25 -5.27
CA VAL A 387 10.00 2.79 -6.30
C VAL A 387 10.79 3.09 -7.57
N SER A 388 10.21 2.77 -8.73
CA SER A 388 10.76 3.09 -10.05
C SER A 388 9.63 3.50 -10.98
N TYR A 389 9.83 4.54 -11.77
CA TYR A 389 8.77 5.11 -12.60
C TYR A 389 9.23 5.29 -14.04
N ALA A 390 8.41 4.85 -14.98
CA ALA A 390 8.67 4.98 -16.40
C ALA A 390 7.38 5.21 -17.20
N PRO A 391 7.41 5.99 -18.28
CA PRO A 391 8.56 6.74 -18.77
C PRO A 391 8.67 8.11 -18.10
N VAL A 392 9.90 8.62 -17.98
CA VAL A 392 10.14 10.03 -17.64
C VAL A 392 10.76 10.70 -18.85
N MET A 393 10.00 11.57 -19.50
CA MET A 393 10.40 12.24 -20.73
C MET A 393 10.00 13.71 -20.71
N SER A 394 10.89 14.57 -21.21
CA SER A 394 10.61 15.98 -21.45
C SER A 394 9.53 16.18 -22.51
N ALA A 395 8.86 17.33 -22.48
CA ALA A 395 7.85 17.73 -23.47
C ALA A 395 8.37 17.67 -24.92
N GLU A 396 9.66 17.96 -25.14
CA GLU A 396 10.28 17.98 -26.47
C GLU A 396 10.52 16.57 -27.02
N LYS A 397 11.03 15.65 -26.18
CA LYS A 397 11.34 14.26 -26.58
C LYS A 397 10.08 13.43 -26.84
N ALA A 398 8.97 13.75 -26.19
CA ALA A 398 7.73 12.97 -26.27
C ALA A 398 7.06 12.96 -27.65
N TYR A 399 7.34 13.93 -28.52
CA TYR A 399 6.79 13.95 -29.88
C TYR A 399 7.43 12.91 -30.81
N HIS A 400 8.64 12.45 -30.49
CA HIS A 400 9.43 11.59 -31.37
C HIS A 400 9.35 10.11 -31.01
N GLU A 401 9.00 9.77 -29.77
CA GLU A 401 9.03 8.40 -29.26
C GLU A 401 7.68 7.97 -28.66
N GLN A 402 7.08 6.92 -29.24
CA GLN A 402 5.94 6.23 -28.65
C GLN A 402 6.43 4.93 -28.00
N LEU A 403 6.59 4.95 -26.68
CA LEU A 403 7.08 3.80 -25.94
C LEU A 403 6.00 2.72 -25.81
N LYS A 404 6.37 1.48 -26.18
CA LYS A 404 5.51 0.30 -26.03
C LYS A 404 5.49 -0.17 -24.58
N VAL A 405 4.47 -0.96 -24.22
CA VAL A 405 4.36 -1.57 -22.88
C VAL A 405 5.65 -2.32 -22.50
N GLN A 406 6.21 -3.10 -23.43
CA GLN A 406 7.45 -3.84 -23.17
C GLN A 406 8.66 -2.93 -22.88
N GLU A 407 8.76 -1.78 -23.54
CA GLU A 407 9.87 -0.83 -23.36
C GLU A 407 9.76 -0.15 -22.00
N ILE A 408 8.59 0.39 -21.64
CA ILE A 408 8.39 1.02 -20.32
C ILE A 408 8.59 0.02 -19.17
N THR A 409 8.15 -1.24 -19.35
CA THR A 409 8.39 -2.29 -18.34
C THR A 409 9.87 -2.59 -18.20
N ASN A 410 10.63 -2.63 -19.30
CA ASN A 410 12.08 -2.81 -19.25
C ASN A 410 12.78 -1.65 -18.54
N SER A 411 12.36 -0.42 -18.82
CA SER A 411 12.92 0.79 -18.19
C SER A 411 12.73 0.81 -16.67
N CYS A 412 11.66 0.22 -16.12
CA CYS A 412 11.50 0.12 -14.66
C CYS A 412 12.61 -0.68 -13.97
N PHE A 413 13.21 -1.65 -14.64
CA PHE A 413 14.30 -2.47 -14.11
C PHE A 413 15.69 -1.89 -14.41
N GLU A 414 15.77 -0.73 -15.04
CA GLU A 414 17.03 -0.02 -15.23
C GLU A 414 17.34 0.82 -13.98
N PRO A 415 18.55 0.71 -13.41
CA PRO A 415 18.96 1.50 -12.24
C PRO A 415 18.82 3.02 -12.43
N SER A 416 18.88 3.49 -13.68
CA SER A 416 18.74 4.90 -14.05
C SER A 416 17.37 5.51 -13.73
N ASN A 417 16.32 4.70 -13.62
CA ASN A 417 14.93 5.14 -13.41
C ASN A 417 14.43 4.81 -11.99
N GLN A 418 15.30 4.29 -11.13
CA GLN A 418 14.98 4.00 -9.73
C GLN A 418 14.99 5.30 -8.91
N MET A 419 14.05 5.40 -7.97
CA MET A 419 13.90 6.56 -7.09
C MET A 419 14.79 6.50 -5.85
N VAL A 420 15.56 5.42 -5.68
CA VAL A 420 16.60 5.29 -4.65
C VAL A 420 17.87 4.79 -5.32
N LYS A 421 19.02 5.38 -5.01
CA LYS A 421 20.30 4.90 -5.53
C LYS A 421 20.69 3.59 -4.84
N CYS A 422 20.45 2.46 -5.50
CA CYS A 422 20.93 1.15 -5.09
C CYS A 422 21.15 0.28 -6.32
N ASP A 423 22.16 -0.58 -6.32
CA ASP A 423 22.32 -1.54 -7.42
C ASP A 423 21.50 -2.81 -7.17
N THR A 424 20.31 -2.87 -7.79
CA THR A 424 19.43 -4.05 -7.71
C THR A 424 20.01 -5.34 -8.28
N ARG A 425 21.17 -5.32 -8.95
CA ARG A 425 21.87 -6.52 -9.42
C ARG A 425 22.63 -7.23 -8.31
N HIS A 426 23.00 -6.52 -7.25
CA HIS A 426 23.64 -7.08 -6.07
C HIS A 426 22.63 -7.58 -5.03
N GLY A 427 21.34 -7.36 -5.24
CA GLY A 427 20.27 -7.81 -4.36
C GLY A 427 19.35 -8.84 -5.03
N LYS A 428 18.44 -9.37 -4.22
CA LYS A 428 17.35 -10.24 -4.66
C LYS A 428 16.02 -9.53 -4.49
N TYR A 429 15.08 -9.83 -5.38
CA TYR A 429 13.71 -9.33 -5.31
C TYR A 429 12.85 -10.29 -4.49
N MET A 430 12.19 -9.76 -3.46
CA MET A 430 11.21 -10.50 -2.65
C MET A 430 9.81 -10.39 -3.25
N ALA A 431 9.45 -9.19 -3.69
CA ALA A 431 8.15 -8.87 -4.27
C ALA A 431 8.28 -7.75 -5.30
N CYS A 432 7.44 -7.79 -6.33
CA CYS A 432 7.38 -6.77 -7.37
C CYS A 432 5.92 -6.52 -7.77
N CYS A 433 5.47 -5.28 -7.68
CA CYS A 433 4.17 -4.83 -8.15
C CYS A 433 4.36 -3.82 -9.28
N LEU A 434 3.71 -4.05 -10.42
CA LEU A 434 3.70 -3.17 -11.58
C LEU A 434 2.34 -2.52 -11.71
N LEU A 435 2.27 -1.22 -11.49
CA LEU A 435 1.07 -0.40 -11.56
C LEU A 435 1.07 0.37 -12.89
N TYR A 436 0.35 -0.16 -13.87
CA TYR A 436 0.19 0.45 -15.18
C TYR A 436 -0.95 1.46 -15.21
N ARG A 437 -0.75 2.55 -15.94
CA ARG A 437 -1.76 3.58 -16.21
C ARG A 437 -1.87 3.88 -17.71
N GLY A 438 -3.08 4.09 -18.20
CA GLY A 438 -3.39 4.52 -19.57
C GLY A 438 -3.72 3.38 -20.53
N ASP A 439 -3.38 3.57 -21.81
CA ASP A 439 -3.66 2.59 -22.87
C ASP A 439 -2.74 1.37 -22.77
N VAL A 440 -3.12 0.42 -21.92
CA VAL A 440 -2.35 -0.78 -21.61
C VAL A 440 -3.20 -2.03 -21.78
N VAL A 441 -2.78 -2.89 -22.71
CA VAL A 441 -3.43 -4.17 -22.99
C VAL A 441 -2.86 -5.25 -22.05
N PRO A 442 -3.69 -5.97 -21.27
CA PRO A 442 -3.22 -6.97 -20.31
C PRO A 442 -2.37 -8.10 -20.94
N LYS A 443 -2.62 -8.42 -22.22
CA LYS A 443 -1.82 -9.40 -22.98
C LYS A 443 -0.36 -8.96 -23.13
N ASP A 444 -0.14 -7.69 -23.42
CA ASP A 444 1.20 -7.14 -23.65
C ASP A 444 1.98 -7.02 -22.34
N VAL A 445 1.28 -6.72 -21.24
CA VAL A 445 1.86 -6.74 -19.89
C VAL A 445 2.37 -8.14 -19.54
N ASN A 446 1.56 -9.18 -19.75
CA ASN A 446 1.98 -10.55 -19.49
C ASN A 446 3.18 -10.97 -20.36
N ALA A 447 3.20 -10.58 -21.63
CA ALA A 447 4.34 -10.83 -22.52
C ALA A 447 5.62 -10.11 -22.04
N ALA A 448 5.49 -8.85 -21.59
CA ALA A 448 6.60 -8.07 -21.04
C ALA A 448 7.15 -8.72 -19.76
N ILE A 449 6.29 -9.15 -18.84
CA ILE A 449 6.70 -9.83 -17.60
C ILE A 449 7.40 -11.15 -17.89
N VAL A 450 6.91 -11.95 -18.85
CA VAL A 450 7.60 -13.19 -19.26
C VAL A 450 8.98 -12.86 -19.80
N SER A 451 9.13 -11.81 -20.62
CA SER A 451 10.43 -11.36 -21.12
C SER A 451 11.37 -10.93 -19.97
N ILE A 452 10.86 -10.20 -18.99
CA ILE A 452 11.62 -9.78 -17.80
C ILE A 452 12.11 -10.97 -16.99
N LYS A 453 11.24 -11.97 -16.75
CA LYS A 453 11.60 -13.19 -15.99
C LYS A 453 12.70 -14.02 -16.65
N THR A 454 12.91 -13.89 -17.96
CA THR A 454 14.01 -14.60 -18.65
C THR A 454 15.37 -13.90 -18.50
N LYS A 455 15.41 -12.65 -18.02
CA LYS A 455 16.67 -11.91 -17.84
C LYS A 455 17.39 -12.39 -16.58
N ARG A 456 18.66 -12.82 -16.75
CA ARG A 456 19.51 -13.29 -15.65
C ARG A 456 19.87 -12.21 -14.62
N SER A 457 19.75 -10.94 -14.98
CA SER A 457 20.05 -9.81 -14.09
C SER A 457 19.00 -9.57 -13.02
N ILE A 458 17.85 -10.24 -13.10
CA ILE A 458 16.73 -10.07 -12.16
C ILE A 458 16.58 -11.39 -11.43
N GLN A 459 17.05 -11.43 -10.19
CA GLN A 459 17.01 -12.60 -9.33
C GLN A 459 15.92 -12.41 -8.29
N PHE A 460 15.01 -13.37 -8.20
CA PHE A 460 14.03 -13.44 -7.11
C PHE A 460 14.55 -14.38 -6.03
N VAL A 461 14.12 -14.15 -4.80
CA VAL A 461 14.30 -15.10 -3.71
C VAL A 461 13.63 -16.45 -4.06
N ASP A 462 14.24 -17.53 -3.62
CA ASP A 462 13.86 -18.91 -3.92
C ASP A 462 12.44 -19.28 -3.45
N TRP A 463 12.01 -18.75 -2.30
CA TRP A 463 10.69 -18.95 -1.72
C TRP A 463 9.60 -18.11 -2.39
N CYS A 464 9.94 -17.15 -3.27
CA CYS A 464 8.98 -16.32 -4.02
C CYS A 464 9.19 -16.37 -5.56
N PRO A 465 9.01 -17.54 -6.22
CA PRO A 465 9.26 -17.69 -7.65
C PRO A 465 8.23 -16.98 -8.56
N THR A 466 7.11 -16.49 -8.00
CA THR A 466 6.03 -15.82 -8.77
C THR A 466 5.71 -14.42 -8.24
N GLY A 467 6.74 -13.66 -7.86
CA GLY A 467 6.63 -12.37 -7.18
C GLY A 467 6.10 -11.17 -7.98
N PHE A 468 5.42 -11.34 -9.11
CA PHE A 468 4.86 -10.21 -9.88
C PHE A 468 3.37 -10.02 -9.64
N LYS A 469 2.99 -8.83 -9.17
CA LYS A 469 1.62 -8.33 -9.11
C LYS A 469 1.41 -7.25 -10.15
N VAL A 470 0.22 -7.18 -10.73
CA VAL A 470 -0.07 -6.27 -11.85
C VAL A 470 -1.36 -5.53 -11.56
N GLY A 471 -1.28 -4.21 -11.42
CA GLY A 471 -2.42 -3.30 -11.43
C GLY A 471 -2.52 -2.61 -12.78
N ILE A 472 -3.73 -2.46 -13.33
CA ILE A 472 -3.97 -1.72 -14.58
C ILE A 472 -5.12 -0.75 -14.35
N ASN A 473 -4.82 0.52 -14.49
CA ASN A 473 -5.80 1.60 -14.57
C ASN A 473 -5.82 2.14 -16.01
N TYR A 474 -7.02 2.24 -16.60
CA TYR A 474 -7.20 2.67 -17.98
C TYR A 474 -7.11 4.19 -18.17
N GLN A 475 -7.18 4.97 -17.09
CA GLN A 475 -7.02 6.40 -17.18
C GLN A 475 -5.56 6.78 -17.43
N PRO A 476 -5.29 7.61 -18.46
CA PRO A 476 -3.94 8.05 -18.76
C PRO A 476 -3.38 8.93 -17.64
N PRO A 477 -2.05 8.92 -17.41
CA PRO A 477 -1.40 9.86 -16.52
C PRO A 477 -1.66 11.31 -16.95
N THR A 478 -2.00 12.17 -15.99
CA THR A 478 -2.21 13.60 -16.25
C THR A 478 -0.92 14.36 -16.00
N ALA A 479 -0.53 15.23 -16.93
CA ALA A 479 0.60 16.15 -16.73
C ALA A 479 0.11 17.50 -16.22
N VAL A 480 0.81 18.06 -15.23
CA VAL A 480 0.52 19.40 -14.69
C VAL A 480 0.82 20.46 -15.77
N PRO A 481 -0.09 21.41 -16.04
CA PRO A 481 0.19 22.52 -16.96
C PRO A 481 1.42 23.32 -16.53
N GLY A 482 2.38 23.54 -17.44
CA GLY A 482 3.65 24.18 -17.10
C GLY A 482 4.61 23.31 -16.29
N GLY A 483 4.32 22.00 -16.20
CA GLY A 483 5.25 21.00 -15.69
C GLY A 483 6.23 20.51 -16.76
N ASP A 484 7.31 19.87 -16.30
CA ASP A 484 8.40 19.42 -17.16
C ASP A 484 8.11 18.07 -17.84
N LEU A 485 7.16 17.30 -17.28
CA LEU A 485 6.75 16.02 -17.83
C LEU A 485 5.78 16.19 -18.99
N SER A 486 6.03 15.40 -20.03
CA SER A 486 5.14 15.28 -21.17
C SER A 486 3.86 14.50 -20.86
N LYS A 487 2.81 14.77 -21.64
CA LYS A 487 1.62 13.91 -21.66
C LYS A 487 1.96 12.59 -22.36
N VAL A 488 1.89 11.50 -21.61
CA VAL A 488 2.17 10.16 -22.13
C VAL A 488 0.89 9.32 -22.18
N PRO A 489 0.69 8.49 -23.22
CA PRO A 489 -0.52 7.67 -23.34
C PRO A 489 -0.53 6.50 -22.35
N ARG A 490 0.64 6.14 -21.81
CA ARG A 490 0.83 5.05 -20.87
C ARG A 490 2.04 5.30 -19.96
N ALA A 491 1.95 4.85 -18.72
CA ALA A 491 3.05 4.83 -17.77
C ALA A 491 2.96 3.59 -16.88
N VAL A 492 4.03 3.31 -16.16
CA VAL A 492 4.15 2.23 -15.19
C VAL A 492 4.94 2.71 -13.99
N CYS A 493 4.40 2.44 -12.81
CA CYS A 493 5.10 2.58 -11.54
C CYS A 493 5.39 1.17 -11.01
N MET A 494 6.67 0.85 -10.84
CA MET A 494 7.12 -0.37 -10.22
C MET A 494 7.38 -0.12 -8.74
N LEU A 495 6.82 -0.99 -7.90
CA LEU A 495 7.11 -1.08 -6.48
C LEU A 495 7.76 -2.44 -6.25
N ALA A 496 9.01 -2.45 -5.82
CA ALA A 496 9.77 -3.68 -5.69
C ALA A 496 10.44 -3.73 -4.33
N ASN A 497 10.12 -4.75 -3.53
CA ASN A 497 10.85 -5.01 -2.31
C ASN A 497 12.09 -5.84 -2.65
N THR A 498 13.27 -5.25 -2.45
CA THR A 498 14.55 -5.82 -2.83
C THR A 498 15.57 -5.63 -1.72
N THR A 499 16.42 -6.63 -1.50
CA THR A 499 17.49 -6.55 -0.50
C THR A 499 18.56 -5.52 -0.85
N ALA A 500 18.62 -5.04 -2.10
CA ALA A 500 19.56 -4.01 -2.52
C ALA A 500 19.36 -2.67 -1.78
N ILE A 501 18.18 -2.43 -1.19
CA ILE A 501 17.93 -1.23 -0.40
C ILE A 501 18.78 -1.16 0.87
N ALA A 502 19.33 -2.29 1.34
CA ALA A 502 20.31 -2.35 2.42
C ALA A 502 21.54 -1.45 2.18
N GLU A 503 21.94 -1.23 0.92
CA GLU A 503 23.02 -0.32 0.57
C GLU A 503 22.71 1.13 1.00
N ALA A 504 21.44 1.56 0.91
CA ALA A 504 21.02 2.89 1.33
C ALA A 504 21.10 3.05 2.86
N TRP A 505 20.78 2.00 3.61
CA TRP A 505 20.94 1.95 5.07
C TRP A 505 22.42 2.00 5.46
N SER A 506 23.26 1.17 4.84
CA SER A 506 24.71 1.12 5.11
C SER A 506 25.42 2.45 4.89
N ARG A 507 25.05 3.20 3.83
CA ARG A 507 25.59 4.56 3.61
C ARG A 507 25.19 5.54 4.70
N LEU A 508 24.00 5.37 5.27
CA LEU A 508 23.48 6.24 6.32
C LEU A 508 24.14 5.91 7.66
N ASP A 509 24.22 4.62 7.99
CA ASP A 509 24.90 4.08 9.17
C ASP A 509 26.37 4.47 9.20
N HIS A 510 27.08 4.38 8.08
CA HIS A 510 28.46 4.82 7.99
C HIS A 510 28.64 6.30 8.35
N LYS A 511 27.74 7.17 7.88
CA LYS A 511 27.78 8.61 8.21
C LYS A 511 27.45 8.86 9.67
N PHE A 512 26.47 8.13 10.22
CA PHE A 512 26.13 8.18 11.62
C PHE A 512 27.34 7.80 12.49
N ASP A 513 27.99 6.69 12.19
CA ASP A 513 29.12 6.16 12.94
C ASP A 513 30.29 7.15 12.98
N LEU A 514 30.60 7.80 11.85
CA LEU A 514 31.64 8.82 11.77
C LEU A 514 31.37 10.02 12.70
N MET A 515 30.12 10.48 12.77
CA MET A 515 29.75 11.61 13.63
C MET A 515 29.65 11.21 15.10
N TYR A 516 29.03 10.06 15.37
CA TYR A 516 28.75 9.58 16.72
C TYR A 516 30.01 9.11 17.45
N ALA A 517 31.01 8.59 16.72
CA ALA A 517 32.33 8.26 17.27
C ALA A 517 33.05 9.47 17.87
N LYS A 518 32.72 10.69 17.42
CA LYS A 518 33.24 11.95 17.98
C LYS A 518 32.25 12.66 18.88
N ARG A 519 31.06 12.08 19.11
CA ARG A 519 29.93 12.71 19.80
C ARG A 519 29.62 14.11 19.24
N ALA A 520 29.85 14.29 17.94
CA ALA A 520 29.58 15.55 17.27
C ALA A 520 28.07 15.83 17.32
N PHE A 521 27.68 17.06 17.66
CA PHE A 521 26.28 17.52 17.73
C PHE A 521 25.33 16.81 18.72
N VAL A 522 25.77 15.77 19.45
CA VAL A 522 24.93 15.00 20.39
C VAL A 522 24.32 15.88 21.50
N HIS A 523 25.05 16.89 21.97
CA HIS A 523 24.58 17.81 23.02
C HIS A 523 23.31 18.58 22.65
N TRP A 524 23.04 18.81 21.36
CA TRP A 524 21.80 19.45 20.92
C TRP A 524 20.57 18.56 21.15
N TYR A 525 20.73 17.24 21.06
CA TYR A 525 19.65 16.28 21.26
C TYR A 525 19.42 16.05 22.75
N VAL A 526 20.50 15.83 23.50
CA VAL A 526 20.43 15.64 24.97
C VAL A 526 19.91 16.88 25.68
N GLY A 527 20.26 18.08 25.19
CA GLY A 527 19.74 19.34 25.71
C GLY A 527 18.23 19.52 25.55
N GLU A 528 17.60 18.75 24.67
CA GLU A 528 16.17 18.78 24.36
C GLU A 528 15.43 17.57 24.98
N GLY A 529 16.02 16.94 25.99
CA GLY A 529 15.36 15.92 26.81
C GLY A 529 15.42 14.50 26.27
N MET A 530 16.22 14.25 25.23
CA MET A 530 16.51 12.91 24.71
C MET A 530 17.66 12.26 25.50
N GLU A 531 17.57 10.96 25.80
CA GLU A 531 18.68 10.27 26.45
C GLU A 531 19.79 9.92 25.43
N GLU A 532 21.06 10.04 25.83
CA GLU A 532 22.18 9.69 24.94
C GLU A 532 22.14 8.20 24.53
N GLY A 533 21.58 7.33 25.39
CA GLY A 533 21.45 5.89 25.14
C GLY A 533 20.63 5.56 23.90
N GLU A 534 19.63 6.37 23.57
CA GLU A 534 18.74 6.17 22.42
C GLU A 534 19.50 6.19 21.08
N PHE A 535 20.61 6.94 20.98
CA PHE A 535 21.46 6.91 19.78
C PHE A 535 22.07 5.52 19.54
N SER A 536 22.51 4.87 20.61
CA SER A 536 23.12 3.54 20.52
C SER A 536 22.06 2.49 20.22
N GLU A 537 20.89 2.57 20.87
CA GLU A 537 19.75 1.67 20.63
C GLU A 537 19.26 1.74 19.18
N ALA A 538 19.03 2.96 18.67
CA ALA A 538 18.59 3.14 17.30
C ALA A 538 19.62 2.62 16.28
N ARG A 539 20.92 2.79 16.57
CA ARG A 539 22.00 2.27 15.72
C ARG A 539 22.09 0.74 15.75
N GLU A 540 21.87 0.12 16.90
CA GLU A 540 21.84 -1.33 17.06
C GLU A 540 20.63 -1.96 16.33
N ASP A 541 19.46 -1.31 16.40
CA ASP A 541 18.27 -1.77 15.69
C ASP A 541 18.43 -1.66 14.16
N LEU A 542 19.07 -0.59 13.66
CA LEU A 542 19.41 -0.50 12.24
C LEU A 542 20.46 -1.54 11.81
N ALA A 543 21.45 -1.84 12.66
CA ALA A 543 22.39 -2.94 12.40
C ALA A 543 21.67 -4.29 12.31
N ALA A 544 20.67 -4.52 13.17
CA ALA A 544 19.84 -5.72 13.09
C ALA A 544 19.00 -5.74 11.80
N LEU A 545 18.46 -4.58 11.37
CA LEU A 545 17.74 -4.47 10.10
C LEU A 545 18.64 -4.77 8.88
N GLU A 546 19.90 -4.30 8.87
CA GLU A 546 20.86 -4.65 7.83
C GLU A 546 21.10 -6.17 7.78
N LYS A 547 21.26 -6.79 8.95
CA LYS A 547 21.40 -8.24 9.06
C LYS A 547 20.15 -8.98 8.58
N ASP A 548 18.95 -8.48 8.87
CA ASP A 548 17.70 -9.05 8.36
C ASP A 548 17.69 -9.08 6.83
N TYR A 549 18.20 -8.03 6.16
CA TYR A 549 18.34 -8.00 4.70
C TYR A 549 19.40 -8.96 4.17
N GLU A 550 20.53 -9.12 4.88
CA GLU A 550 21.57 -10.08 4.53
C GLU A 550 21.03 -11.52 4.61
N GLU A 551 20.35 -11.86 5.71
CA GLU A 551 19.78 -13.19 5.94
C GLU A 551 18.74 -13.55 4.86
N VAL A 552 17.90 -12.60 4.44
CA VAL A 552 16.94 -12.80 3.34
C VAL A 552 17.63 -12.89 1.97
N GLY A 553 18.84 -12.32 1.84
CA GLY A 553 19.65 -12.40 0.64
C GLY A 553 20.33 -13.76 0.42
N LEU A 554 20.53 -14.54 1.48
CA LEU A 554 21.11 -15.89 1.40
C LEU A 554 20.13 -16.88 0.76
N ASP A 555 20.64 -17.78 -0.09
CA ASP A 555 19.80 -18.85 -0.65
C ASP A 555 19.56 -19.94 0.41
N SER A 556 18.36 -20.55 0.42
CA SER A 556 18.06 -21.62 1.38
C SER A 556 19.00 -22.83 1.26
N THR A 557 19.72 -22.97 0.15
CA THR A 557 20.74 -24.01 -0.05
C THR A 557 22.06 -23.74 0.68
N GLU A 558 22.42 -22.49 0.96
CA GLU A 558 23.67 -22.16 1.68
C GLU A 558 23.55 -22.44 3.19
N ASN A 559 22.34 -22.33 3.76
CA ASN A 559 22.08 -22.65 5.17
C ASN A 559 22.21 -24.15 5.52
N TYR A 560 22.23 -25.06 4.54
CA TYR A 560 22.39 -26.50 4.79
C TYR A 560 23.84 -26.98 4.67
N GLU A 561 24.76 -26.16 4.15
CA GLU A 561 26.17 -26.55 4.04
C GLU A 561 26.95 -26.29 5.34
N ASP A 562 26.52 -25.34 6.18
CA ASP A 562 27.20 -25.01 7.45
C ASP A 562 26.78 -25.88 8.65
N GLU A 563 25.65 -26.61 8.57
CA GLU A 563 25.23 -27.56 9.63
C GLU A 563 25.77 -29.00 9.40
N GLY A 564 26.59 -29.21 8.36
CA GLY A 564 27.05 -30.54 7.92
C GLY A 564 28.41 -31.02 8.46
N GLU A 565 29.19 -30.18 9.15
CA GLU A 565 30.58 -30.50 9.54
C GLU A 565 30.82 -30.69 11.06
N GLU A 566 29.81 -31.10 11.82
CA GLU A 566 30.04 -31.69 13.17
C GLU A 566 29.28 -33.01 13.35
N TYR A 567 29.90 -34.12 12.93
CA TYR A 567 29.59 -35.47 13.44
C TYR A 567 30.82 -36.37 13.52
#